data_AF-A0A357D6F5-F1
#
_entry.id   AF-A0A357D6F5-F1
#
_cell.length_a   1.000
_cell.length_b   1.000
_cell.length_c   1.000
_cell.angle_alpha   90.00
_cell.angle_beta   90.00
_cell.angle_gamma   90.00
#
_symmetry.space_group_name_H-M   'P 1'
#
loop_
_entity.id
_entity.type
_entity.pdbx_description
1 polymer ?
#
loop_
_entity_poly.entity_id
_entity_poly.type
_entity_poly.pdbx_seq_one_letter_code
_entity_poly.pdbx_strand_id
1 'polypeptide(L)'
;LELSPLVQELPSTAAAAEKLKKKVLADELYGGVLVAEDASAGLIIVEVQPDFDSVALAGVIDQRIREYSIPEKLYLTGTPVLNNLLASSMQQDLKKLFPVVLLIIAVVLFLQFRDFKGVALPFATVFISLIWTLGLMGILGKKLSPLNAVMPIILVCLGNAYGIYLLNRFREESSGDKKRGAVVVAAMIAVGPAI
;
A
#
# COMPACT_ATOMS: atom_id res chain seq x y z
N LEU A 1 -27.77 -20.97 -15.39
CA LEU A 1 -26.97 -22.18 -15.59
C LEU A 1 -26.65 -22.74 -14.21
N GLU A 2 -27.34 -23.79 -13.77
CA GLU A 2 -27.03 -24.46 -12.51
C GLU A 2 -25.84 -25.38 -12.72
N LEU A 3 -24.68 -25.01 -12.19
CA LEU A 3 -23.50 -25.87 -12.16
C LEU A 3 -23.74 -26.95 -11.11
N SER A 4 -24.08 -28.16 -11.55
CA SER A 4 -24.09 -29.34 -10.68
C SER A 4 -22.68 -29.60 -10.16
N PRO A 5 -22.49 -30.03 -8.90
CA PRO A 5 -21.15 -30.27 -8.35
C PRO A 5 -20.42 -31.31 -9.21
N LEU A 6 -19.29 -30.86 -9.78
CA LEU A 6 -18.40 -31.62 -10.67
C LEU A 6 -17.97 -32.96 -10.08
N VAL A 7 -17.82 -33.00 -8.75
CA VAL A 7 -17.39 -34.15 -7.97
C VAL A 7 -18.10 -34.11 -6.60
N GLN A 8 -18.79 -35.19 -6.23
CA GLN A 8 -19.35 -35.35 -4.87
C GLN A 8 -18.33 -35.99 -3.92
N GLU A 9 -17.44 -36.84 -4.44
CA GLU A 9 -16.34 -37.47 -3.69
C GLU A 9 -15.07 -37.51 -4.54
N LEU A 10 -13.94 -37.10 -3.96
CA LEU A 10 -12.64 -37.14 -4.63
C LEU A 10 -12.29 -38.59 -5.02
N PRO A 11 -11.88 -38.86 -6.27
CA PRO A 11 -11.59 -40.22 -6.71
C PRO A 11 -10.39 -40.79 -5.94
N SER A 12 -10.63 -41.86 -5.17
CA SER A 12 -9.62 -42.55 -4.35
C SER A 12 -8.83 -43.62 -5.13
N THR A 13 -9.20 -43.89 -6.39
CA THR A 13 -8.57 -44.91 -7.24
C THR A 13 -8.19 -44.35 -8.61
N ALA A 14 -7.08 -44.85 -9.18
CA ALA A 14 -6.60 -44.43 -10.50
C ALA A 14 -7.63 -44.64 -11.62
N ALA A 15 -8.42 -45.72 -11.55
CA ALA A 15 -9.49 -45.98 -12.51
C ALA A 15 -10.65 -44.98 -12.41
N ALA A 16 -11.00 -44.54 -11.19
CA ALA A 16 -12.02 -43.51 -10.99
C ALA A 16 -11.53 -42.14 -11.47
N ALA A 17 -10.24 -41.83 -11.28
CA ALA A 17 -9.62 -40.59 -11.77
C ALA A 17 -9.63 -40.52 -13.31
N GLU A 18 -9.27 -41.60 -13.99
CA GLU A 18 -9.33 -41.67 -15.46
C GLU A 18 -10.76 -41.54 -16.01
N LYS A 19 -11.74 -42.14 -15.33
CA LYS A 19 -13.16 -41.99 -15.70
C LYS A 19 -13.63 -40.55 -15.53
N LEU A 20 -13.22 -39.89 -14.45
CA LEU A 20 -13.53 -38.48 -14.21
C LEU A 20 -12.87 -37.59 -15.27
N LYS A 21 -11.58 -37.79 -15.57
CA LYS A 21 -10.86 -37.06 -16.62
C LYS A 21 -11.58 -37.10 -17.96
N LYS A 22 -11.99 -38.29 -18.42
CA LYS A 22 -12.75 -38.44 -19.68
C LYS A 22 -14.09 -37.73 -19.64
N LYS A 23 -14.79 -37.75 -18.50
CA LYS A 23 -16.09 -37.07 -18.33
C LYS A 23 -15.94 -35.55 -18.37
N VAL A 24 -14.89 -35.01 -17.74
CA VAL A 24 -14.62 -33.57 -17.68
C VAL A 24 -14.20 -33.02 -19.03
N LEU A 25 -13.33 -33.73 -19.77
CA LEU A 25 -12.88 -33.30 -21.10
C LEU A 25 -13.95 -33.43 -22.18
N ALA A 26 -14.93 -34.31 -22.00
CA ALA A 26 -16.02 -34.51 -22.96
C ALA A 26 -17.16 -33.47 -22.83
N ASP A 27 -17.18 -32.70 -21.75
CA ASP A 27 -18.20 -31.68 -21.50
C ASP A 27 -17.67 -30.31 -21.92
N GLU A 28 -18.35 -29.67 -22.87
CA GLU A 28 -17.99 -28.37 -23.44
C GLU A 28 -17.99 -27.23 -22.41
N LEU A 29 -18.63 -27.41 -21.25
CA LEU A 29 -18.62 -26.43 -20.16
C LEU A 29 -17.36 -26.50 -19.29
N TYR A 30 -16.63 -27.62 -19.34
CA TYR A 30 -15.46 -27.87 -18.48
C TYR A 30 -14.16 -27.96 -19.29
N GLY A 31 -14.14 -28.77 -20.35
CA GLY A 31 -12.99 -28.89 -21.25
C GLY A 31 -12.75 -27.61 -22.04
N GLY A 32 -11.52 -27.09 -22.03
CA GLY A 32 -11.15 -25.83 -22.69
C GLY A 32 -11.51 -24.55 -21.93
N VAL A 33 -12.33 -24.63 -20.87
CA VAL A 33 -12.75 -23.48 -20.05
C VAL A 33 -12.16 -23.55 -18.64
N LEU A 34 -12.41 -24.64 -17.92
CA LEU A 34 -11.93 -24.85 -16.54
C LEU A 34 -10.76 -25.83 -16.48
N VAL A 35 -10.62 -26.72 -17.45
CA VAL A 35 -9.47 -27.63 -17.58
C VAL A 35 -8.88 -27.47 -18.97
N ALA A 36 -7.56 -27.38 -19.05
CA ALA A 36 -6.86 -27.29 -20.34
C ALA A 36 -7.18 -28.52 -21.21
N GLU A 37 -7.21 -28.35 -22.53
CA GLU A 37 -7.53 -29.44 -23.48
C GLU A 37 -6.58 -30.63 -23.38
N ASP A 38 -5.31 -30.37 -23.04
CA ASP A 38 -4.27 -31.37 -22.79
C ASP A 38 -4.29 -31.95 -21.36
N ALA A 39 -5.24 -31.51 -20.53
CA ALA A 39 -5.34 -31.81 -19.11
C ALA A 39 -4.09 -31.45 -18.29
N SER A 40 -3.28 -30.50 -18.74
CA SER A 40 -2.07 -30.05 -18.04
C SER A 40 -2.34 -29.08 -16.88
N ALA A 41 -3.48 -28.39 -16.91
CA ALA A 41 -3.85 -27.40 -15.92
C ALA A 41 -5.36 -27.40 -15.64
N GLY A 42 -5.74 -27.03 -14.41
CA GLY A 42 -7.11 -26.82 -13.99
C GLY A 42 -7.28 -25.49 -13.27
N LEU A 43 -8.43 -24.84 -13.47
CA LEU A 43 -8.84 -23.61 -12.82
C LEU A 43 -9.87 -23.91 -11.73
N ILE A 44 -9.57 -23.47 -10.50
CA ILE A 44 -10.51 -23.51 -9.38
C ILE A 44 -10.98 -22.09 -9.13
N ILE A 45 -12.27 -21.85 -9.29
CA ILE A 45 -12.90 -20.56 -9.00
C ILE A 45 -13.40 -20.59 -7.56
N VAL A 46 -12.93 -19.64 -6.76
CA VAL A 46 -13.39 -19.43 -5.39
C VAL A 46 -14.15 -18.11 -5.35
N GLU A 47 -15.45 -18.19 -5.13
CA GLU A 47 -16.28 -17.02 -4.93
C GLU A 47 -16.31 -16.67 -3.44
N VAL A 48 -16.00 -15.40 -3.15
CA VAL A 48 -15.95 -14.88 -1.78
C VAL A 48 -17.20 -14.05 -1.55
N GLN A 49 -17.92 -14.33 -0.46
CA GLN A 49 -19.10 -13.54 -0.10
C GLN A 49 -18.72 -12.07 0.12
N PRO A 50 -19.59 -11.12 -0.28
CA PRO A 50 -19.27 -9.69 -0.27
C PRO A 50 -19.00 -9.12 1.12
N ASP A 51 -19.47 -9.78 2.18
CA ASP A 51 -19.26 -9.36 3.57
C ASP A 51 -17.83 -9.61 4.08
N PHE A 52 -17.02 -10.36 3.33
CA PHE A 52 -15.64 -10.67 3.69
C PHE A 52 -14.64 -9.74 3.03
N ASP A 53 -13.59 -9.38 3.77
CA ASP A 53 -12.43 -8.68 3.22
C ASP A 53 -11.66 -9.65 2.30
N SER A 54 -11.99 -9.59 1.01
CA SER A 54 -11.42 -10.44 -0.02
C SER A 54 -9.89 -10.33 -0.10
N VAL A 55 -9.33 -9.18 0.23
CA VAL A 55 -7.88 -8.94 0.24
C VAL A 55 -7.22 -9.69 1.40
N ALA A 56 -7.80 -9.57 2.60
CA ALA A 56 -7.33 -10.32 3.77
C ALA A 56 -7.45 -11.84 3.55
N LEU A 57 -8.56 -12.30 2.98
CA LEU A 57 -8.76 -13.72 2.67
C LEU A 57 -7.76 -14.24 1.64
N ALA A 58 -7.48 -13.47 0.58
CA ALA A 58 -6.47 -13.84 -0.41
C ALA A 58 -5.08 -14.02 0.22
N GLY A 59 -4.73 -13.17 1.20
CA GLY A 59 -3.48 -13.32 1.96
C GLY A 59 -3.45 -14.60 2.80
N VAL A 60 -4.55 -14.94 3.47
CA VAL A 60 -4.66 -16.19 4.25
C VAL A 60 -4.56 -17.42 3.33
N ILE A 61 -5.22 -17.38 2.17
CA ILE A 61 -5.17 -18.47 1.19
C ILE A 61 -3.74 -18.65 0.67
N ASP A 62 -3.06 -17.58 0.26
CA ASP A 62 -1.66 -17.66 -0.19
C ASP A 62 -0.74 -18.25 0.88
N GLN A 63 -0.89 -17.81 2.14
CA GLN A 63 -0.14 -18.37 3.26
C GLN A 63 -0.43 -19.86 3.45
N ARG A 64 -1.70 -20.25 3.43
CA ARG A 64 -2.11 -21.64 3.66
C ARG A 64 -1.63 -22.58 2.55
N ILE A 65 -1.66 -22.12 1.29
CA ILE A 65 -1.11 -22.84 0.14
C ILE A 65 0.38 -23.13 0.36
N ARG A 66 1.14 -22.13 0.83
CA ARG A 66 2.59 -22.30 1.10
C ARG A 66 2.85 -23.30 2.23
N GLU A 67 1.99 -23.35 3.24
CA GLU A 67 2.10 -24.32 4.34
C GLU A 67 1.87 -25.77 3.89
N TYR A 68 0.93 -26.01 2.97
CA TYR A 68 0.56 -27.37 2.54
C TYR A 68 1.59 -28.06 1.63
N SER A 69 2.68 -27.39 1.22
CA SER A 69 3.78 -27.97 0.43
C SER A 69 3.28 -28.90 -0.70
N ILE A 70 2.31 -28.43 -1.47
CA ILE A 70 1.71 -29.19 -2.56
C ILE A 70 2.80 -29.42 -3.62
N PRO A 71 2.98 -30.65 -4.14
CA PRO A 71 4.03 -30.95 -5.12
C PRO A 71 3.80 -30.27 -6.48
N GLU A 72 2.56 -29.86 -6.77
CA GLU A 72 2.19 -29.17 -8.00
C GLU A 72 2.31 -27.64 -7.88
N LYS A 73 2.54 -26.98 -9.02
CA LYS A 73 2.63 -25.51 -9.09
C LYS A 73 1.23 -24.91 -9.03
N LEU A 74 0.90 -24.29 -7.90
CA LEU A 74 -0.34 -23.55 -7.74
C LEU A 74 -0.13 -22.06 -8.04
N TYR A 75 -0.99 -21.50 -8.88
CA TYR A 75 -1.00 -20.07 -9.21
C TYR A 75 -2.29 -19.44 -8.66
N LEU A 76 -2.13 -18.55 -7.68
CA LEU A 76 -3.24 -17.78 -7.12
C LEU A 76 -3.36 -16.45 -7.88
N THR A 77 -4.54 -16.14 -8.40
CA THR A 77 -4.78 -14.94 -9.21
C THR A 77 -6.17 -14.35 -8.94
N GLY A 78 -6.46 -13.21 -9.58
CA GLY A 78 -7.70 -12.45 -9.40
C GLY A 78 -7.48 -11.14 -8.65
N THR A 79 -8.49 -10.27 -8.70
CA THR A 79 -8.45 -8.92 -8.12
C THR A 79 -8.08 -8.89 -6.64
N PRO A 80 -8.61 -9.77 -5.76
CA PRO A 80 -8.26 -9.75 -4.35
C PRO A 80 -6.79 -10.06 -4.08
N VAL A 81 -6.20 -10.97 -4.86
CA VAL A 81 -4.79 -11.39 -4.76
C VAL A 81 -3.89 -10.25 -5.21
N LEU A 82 -4.19 -9.63 -6.34
CA LEU A 82 -3.45 -8.47 -6.84
C LEU A 82 -3.50 -7.31 -5.84
N ASN A 83 -4.69 -7.02 -5.28
CA ASN A 83 -4.85 -5.99 -4.26
C ASN A 83 -4.04 -6.30 -2.98
N ASN A 84 -3.97 -7.57 -2.57
CA ASN A 84 -3.17 -7.98 -1.42
C ASN A 84 -1.66 -7.80 -1.68
N LEU A 85 -1.19 -8.18 -2.87
CA LEU A 85 0.19 -7.97 -3.29
C LEU A 85 0.55 -6.47 -3.32
N LEU A 86 -0.35 -5.63 -3.85
CA LEU A 86 -0.17 -4.17 -3.84
C LEU A 86 -0.15 -3.60 -2.41
N ALA A 87 -1.11 -4.00 -1.56
CA ALA A 87 -1.20 -3.52 -0.19
C ALA A 87 0.02 -3.94 0.66
N SER A 88 0.47 -5.18 0.51
CA SER A 88 1.65 -5.70 1.23
C SER A 88 2.95 -5.04 0.74
N SER A 89 3.12 -4.85 -0.57
CA SER A 89 4.28 -4.14 -1.14
C SER A 89 4.33 -2.69 -0.65
N MET A 90 3.19 -1.99 -0.68
CA MET A 90 3.04 -0.64 -0.15
C MET A 90 3.41 -0.54 1.34
N GLN A 91 2.99 -1.50 2.16
CA GLN A 91 3.40 -1.52 3.57
C GLN A 91 4.90 -1.73 3.74
N GLN A 92 5.54 -2.56 2.91
CA GLN A 92 6.99 -2.74 2.94
C GLN A 92 7.71 -1.46 2.52
N ASP A 93 7.22 -0.78 1.50
CA ASP A 93 7.78 0.48 1.04
C ASP A 93 7.66 1.56 2.11
N LEU A 94 6.49 1.71 2.74
CA LEU A 94 6.33 2.63 3.87
C LEU A 94 7.26 2.27 5.04
N LYS A 95 7.45 0.98 5.35
CA LYS A 95 8.36 0.58 6.44
C LYS A 95 9.83 0.84 6.11
N LYS A 96 10.25 0.75 4.85
CA LYS A 96 11.65 0.89 4.43
C LYS A 96 12.00 2.31 3.99
N LEU A 97 11.22 2.90 3.09
CA LEU A 97 11.51 4.19 2.47
C LEU A 97 11.20 5.35 3.41
N PHE A 98 10.09 5.30 4.16
CA PHE A 98 9.70 6.39 5.05
C PHE A 98 10.80 6.79 6.06
N PRO A 99 11.40 5.87 6.85
CA PRO A 99 12.48 6.24 7.77
C PRO A 99 13.74 6.73 7.04
N VAL A 100 14.04 6.18 5.86
CA VAL A 100 15.18 6.63 5.03
C VAL A 100 14.97 8.09 4.57
N VAL A 101 13.78 8.44 4.11
CA VAL A 101 13.43 9.81 3.71
C VAL A 101 13.51 10.76 4.90
N LEU A 102 12.95 10.39 6.05
CA LEU A 102 13.05 11.20 7.28
C LEU A 102 14.51 11.44 7.68
N LEU A 103 15.36 10.40 7.60
CA LEU A 103 16.78 10.52 7.93
C LEU A 103 17.50 11.47 6.96
N ILE A 104 17.28 11.32 5.66
CA ILE A 104 17.88 12.19 4.65
C ILE A 104 17.47 13.65 4.89
N ILE A 105 16.18 13.91 5.11
CA ILE A 105 15.68 15.27 5.39
C ILE A 105 16.28 15.81 6.68
N ALA A 106 16.39 15.01 7.73
CA ALA A 106 17.02 15.42 8.98
C ALA A 106 18.49 15.80 8.79
N VAL A 107 19.24 15.03 8.01
CA VAL A 107 20.64 15.34 7.68
C VAL A 107 20.73 16.64 6.88
N VAL A 108 19.91 16.80 5.84
CA VAL A 108 19.89 18.03 5.02
C VAL A 108 19.55 19.26 5.86
N LEU A 109 18.51 19.18 6.69
CA LEU A 109 18.13 20.25 7.62
C LEU A 109 19.24 20.57 8.61
N PHE A 110 19.87 19.53 9.16
CA PHE A 110 20.95 19.71 10.12
C PHE A 110 22.16 20.38 9.47
N LEU A 111 22.52 19.99 8.24
CA LEU A 111 23.61 20.62 7.49
C LEU A 111 23.29 22.09 7.14
N GLN A 112 22.03 22.38 6.79
CA GLN A 112 21.58 23.72 6.43
C GLN A 112 21.57 24.67 7.63
N PHE A 113 20.97 24.26 8.74
CA PHE A 113 20.78 25.14 9.90
C PHE A 113 21.90 25.06 10.93
N ARG A 114 22.61 23.91 10.97
CA ARG A 114 23.67 23.54 11.95
C ARG A 114 23.21 23.68 13.40
N ASP A 115 21.91 23.61 13.64
CA ASP A 115 21.27 23.77 14.94
C ASP A 115 20.08 22.81 15.04
N PHE A 116 19.93 22.16 16.19
CA PHE A 116 18.86 21.19 16.43
C PHE A 116 17.47 21.83 16.35
N LYS A 117 17.33 23.11 16.77
CA LYS A 117 16.06 23.83 16.65
C LYS A 117 15.66 24.06 15.18
N GLY A 118 16.64 24.25 14.30
CA GLY A 118 16.42 24.40 12.86
C GLY A 118 15.96 23.12 12.17
N VAL A 119 16.17 21.96 12.80
CA VAL A 119 15.64 20.66 12.36
C VAL A 119 14.29 20.38 13.01
N ALA A 120 14.19 20.55 14.33
CA ALA A 120 13.01 20.17 15.11
C ALA A 120 11.75 20.95 14.69
N LEU A 121 11.87 22.24 14.34
CA LEU A 121 10.73 23.08 13.97
C LEU A 121 10.04 22.59 12.67
N PRO A 122 10.74 22.40 11.53
CA PRO A 122 10.16 21.81 10.32
C PRO A 122 9.58 20.40 10.53
N PHE A 123 10.25 19.55 11.31
CA PHE A 123 9.71 18.22 11.59
C PHE A 123 8.43 18.28 12.42
N ALA A 124 8.38 19.12 13.44
CA ALA A 124 7.20 19.26 14.29
C ALA A 124 5.97 19.69 13.48
N THR A 125 6.13 20.67 12.58
CA THR A 125 5.01 21.11 11.73
C THR A 125 4.54 19.98 10.82
N VAL A 126 5.46 19.26 10.19
CA VAL A 126 5.16 18.12 9.31
C VAL A 126 4.47 16.97 10.05
N PHE A 127 4.95 16.60 11.23
CA PHE A 127 4.33 15.54 12.03
C PHE A 127 2.93 15.91 12.49
N ILE A 128 2.71 17.18 12.88
CA ILE A 128 1.37 17.67 13.20
C ILE A 128 0.45 17.52 11.98
N SER A 129 0.91 17.94 10.79
CA SER A 129 0.14 17.77 9.55
C SER A 129 -0.16 16.30 9.24
N LEU A 130 0.83 15.40 9.36
CA LEU A 130 0.63 13.96 9.15
C LEU A 130 -0.39 13.35 10.11
N ILE A 131 -0.29 13.69 11.41
CA ILE A 131 -1.21 13.20 12.44
C ILE A 131 -2.64 13.66 12.12
N TRP A 132 -2.82 14.93 11.73
CA TRP A 132 -4.13 15.43 11.34
C TRP A 132 -4.64 14.77 10.05
N THR A 133 -3.82 14.62 9.02
CA THR A 133 -4.24 13.99 7.77
C THR A 133 -4.64 12.53 7.98
N LEU A 134 -3.75 11.73 8.58
CA LEU A 134 -4.00 10.30 8.81
C LEU A 134 -5.07 10.07 9.88
N GLY A 135 -5.10 10.89 10.92
CA GLY A 135 -6.12 10.84 11.98
C GLY A 135 -7.50 11.16 11.43
N LEU A 136 -7.63 12.19 10.59
CA LEU A 136 -8.89 12.53 9.94
C LEU A 136 -9.33 11.45 8.95
N MET A 137 -8.40 10.84 8.21
CA MET A 137 -8.72 9.68 7.37
C MET A 137 -9.28 8.51 8.20
N GLY A 138 -8.69 8.24 9.37
CA GLY A 138 -9.18 7.24 10.31
C GLY A 138 -10.59 7.55 10.81
N ILE A 139 -10.85 8.79 11.22
CA ILE A 139 -12.18 9.25 11.68
C ILE A 139 -13.23 9.13 10.55
N LEU A 140 -12.86 9.44 9.31
CA LEU A 140 -13.73 9.33 8.14
C LEU A 140 -13.89 7.89 7.63
N GLY A 141 -13.29 6.90 8.31
CA GLY A 141 -13.33 5.50 7.90
C GLY A 141 -12.60 5.21 6.57
N LYS A 142 -11.72 6.11 6.12
CA LYS A 142 -10.95 5.95 4.89
C LYS A 142 -9.65 5.20 5.18
N LYS A 143 -9.53 4.00 4.60
CA LYS A 143 -8.28 3.23 4.63
C LYS A 143 -7.28 3.82 3.62
N LEU A 144 -5.98 3.68 3.92
CA LEU A 144 -4.93 3.92 2.94
C LEU A 144 -5.10 2.94 1.78
N SER A 145 -5.22 3.48 0.57
CA SER A 145 -5.21 2.71 -0.67
C SER A 145 -3.84 2.84 -1.35
N PRO A 146 -3.49 1.95 -2.28
CA PRO A 146 -2.27 2.08 -3.08
C PRO A 146 -2.14 3.44 -3.77
N LEU A 147 -3.26 4.04 -4.20
CA LEU A 147 -3.30 5.37 -4.81
C LEU A 147 -2.89 6.49 -3.84
N ASN A 148 -3.31 6.40 -2.57
CA ASN A 148 -3.12 7.48 -1.59
C ASN A 148 -1.94 7.23 -0.64
N ALA A 149 -1.32 6.07 -0.69
CA ALA A 149 -0.21 5.72 0.21
C ALA A 149 1.10 6.48 -0.05
N VAL A 150 1.19 7.18 -1.19
CA VAL A 150 2.30 8.11 -1.45
C VAL A 150 2.13 9.44 -0.70
N MET A 151 0.91 9.79 -0.26
CA MET A 151 0.61 11.07 0.38
C MET A 151 1.50 11.36 1.61
N PRO A 152 1.73 10.42 2.55
CA PRO A 152 2.57 10.70 3.72
C PRO A 152 4.00 11.11 3.33
N ILE A 153 4.57 10.49 2.29
CA ILE A 153 5.92 10.82 1.81
C ILE A 153 5.92 12.22 1.20
N ILE A 154 4.93 12.53 0.36
CA ILE A 154 4.81 13.86 -0.27
C ILE A 154 4.63 14.95 0.79
N LEU A 155 3.78 14.72 1.81
CA LEU A 155 3.56 15.65 2.91
C LEU A 155 4.85 15.94 3.68
N VAL A 156 5.67 14.91 3.93
CA VAL A 156 6.96 15.09 4.59
C VAL A 156 7.91 15.91 3.74
N CYS A 157 8.04 15.60 2.45
CA CYS A 157 8.93 16.33 1.55
C CYS A 157 8.52 17.79 1.39
N LEU A 158 7.25 18.03 1.06
CA LEU A 158 6.73 19.36 0.76
C LEU A 158 6.62 20.22 2.02
N GLY A 159 6.15 19.65 3.12
CA GLY A 159 6.05 20.37 4.40
C GLY A 159 7.42 20.76 4.96
N ASN A 160 8.45 19.91 4.78
CA ASN A 160 9.82 20.31 5.14
C ASN A 160 10.39 21.36 4.17
N ALA A 161 10.13 21.28 2.86
CA ALA A 161 10.58 22.30 1.91
C ALA A 161 10.04 23.69 2.28
N TYR A 162 8.75 23.79 2.62
CA TYR A 162 8.16 25.05 3.09
C TYR A 162 8.69 25.46 4.46
N GLY A 163 8.90 24.51 5.37
CA GLY A 163 9.53 24.78 6.67
C GLY A 163 10.94 25.37 6.52
N ILE A 164 11.74 24.83 5.62
CA ILE A 164 13.09 25.34 5.29
C ILE A 164 13.00 26.76 4.75
N TYR A 165 12.13 26.97 3.75
CA TYR A 165 11.99 28.26 3.10
C TYR A 165 11.56 29.36 4.09
N LEU A 166 10.55 29.07 4.93
CA LEU A 166 10.09 29.97 5.97
C LEU A 166 11.19 30.27 7.01
N LEU A 167 11.92 29.25 7.46
CA LEU A 167 12.95 29.41 8.48
C LEU A 167 14.17 30.17 7.94
N ASN A 168 14.53 29.94 6.67
CA ASN A 168 15.57 30.70 6.01
C ASN A 168 15.19 32.18 5.87
N ARG A 169 13.96 32.46 5.45
CA ARG A 169 13.45 33.83 5.35
C ARG A 169 13.39 34.54 6.71
N PHE A 170 12.98 33.82 7.75
CA PHE A 170 12.99 34.33 9.11
C PHE A 170 14.42 34.74 9.56
N ARG A 171 15.44 33.94 9.24
CA ARG A 171 16.85 34.26 9.53
C ARG A 171 17.34 35.49 8.77
N GLU A 172 16.99 35.61 7.48
CA GLU A 172 17.33 36.79 6.67
C GLU A 172 16.75 38.07 7.27
N GLU A 173 15.46 38.08 7.61
CA GLU A 173 14.77 39.25 8.14
C GLU A 173 15.16 39.56 9.61
N SER A 174 15.57 38.54 10.38
CA SER A 174 16.07 38.72 11.75
C SER A 174 17.48 39.33 11.82
N SER A 175 18.16 39.46 10.68
CA SER A 175 19.49 40.09 10.60
C SER A 175 19.43 41.62 10.61
N GLY A 176 18.23 42.22 10.51
CA GLY A 176 18.00 43.65 10.70
C GLY A 176 17.50 43.99 12.11
N ASP A 177 17.53 45.28 12.47
CA ASP A 177 17.11 45.81 13.79
C ASP A 177 15.56 45.85 13.97
N LYS A 178 14.87 44.86 13.39
CA LYS A 178 13.41 44.75 13.41
C LYS A 178 12.96 44.00 14.67
N LYS A 179 11.89 44.50 15.32
CA LYS A 179 11.24 43.79 16.44
C LYS A 179 10.79 42.40 15.97
N ARG A 180 10.97 41.37 16.83
CA ARG A 180 10.66 39.95 16.52
C ARG A 180 9.28 39.73 15.88
N GLY A 181 8.24 40.43 16.32
CA GLY A 181 6.89 40.32 15.73
C GLY A 181 6.82 40.80 14.28
N ALA A 182 7.54 41.86 13.93
CA ALA A 182 7.60 42.38 12.56
C ALA A 182 8.37 41.43 11.63
N VAL A 183 9.40 40.74 12.14
CA VAL A 183 10.16 39.73 11.40
C VAL A 183 9.29 38.52 11.04
N VAL A 184 8.47 38.02 11.97
CA VAL A 184 7.55 36.91 11.72
C VAL A 184 6.51 37.29 10.65
N VAL A 185 5.89 38.46 10.79
CA VAL A 185 4.88 38.93 9.81
C VAL A 185 5.50 39.12 8.43
N ALA A 186 6.70 39.70 8.33
CA ALA A 186 7.40 39.87 7.07
C ALA A 186 7.76 38.53 6.40
N ALA A 187 8.24 37.56 7.20
CA ALA A 187 8.52 36.21 6.69
C ALA A 187 7.24 35.52 6.21
N MET A 188 6.12 35.65 6.94
CA MET A 188 4.83 35.07 6.54
C MET A 188 4.25 35.72 5.28
N ILE A 189 4.33 37.05 5.14
CA ILE A 189 3.86 37.76 3.94
C ILE A 189 4.72 37.45 2.72
N ALA A 190 6.02 37.22 2.89
CA ALA A 190 6.90 36.84 1.78
C ALA A 190 6.69 35.39 1.31
N VAL A 191 6.24 34.52 2.23
CA VAL A 191 6.03 33.09 1.97
C VAL A 191 4.60 32.81 1.48
N GLY A 192 3.61 33.58 1.94
CA GLY A 192 2.20 33.42 1.57
C GLY A 192 1.87 33.50 0.07
N PRO A 193 2.56 34.31 -0.77
CA PRO A 193 2.37 34.32 -2.21
C PRO A 193 2.98 33.11 -2.93
N ALA A 194 3.85 32.34 -2.26
CA ALA A 194 4.57 31.19 -2.83
C ALA A 194 3.97 29.83 -2.43
N ILE A 195 2.91 29.82 -1.60
CA ILE A 195 2.15 28.66 -1.11
C ILE A 195 0.70 28.79 -1.57
#